data_AF-A0A1M5RF24-F1
#
_entry.id   AF-A0A1M5RF24-F1
#
_cell.length_a   1.000
_cell.length_b   1.000
_cell.length_c   1.000
_cell.angle_alpha   90.00
_cell.angle_beta   90.00
_cell.angle_gamma   90.00
#
_symmetry.space_group_name_H-M   'P 1'
#
loop_
_entity.id
_entity.type
_entity.pdbx_description
1 polymer ?
#
loop_
_entity_poly.entity_id
_entity_poly.type
_entity_poly.pdbx_seq_one_letter_code
_entity_poly.pdbx_strand_id
1 'polypeptide(L)'
;MVTVTVTAKFHNPSFSRRKEWQRASRLYRDTKQFCIDGWENGDFDKSVTTASIDNDLYSAIQNQAIREAKSDHSTNGEVRYRESQPFAVNNQNWELDTTENGTVVVGFPCVSQWWYTPIEVYDDIADPVDQLVEGDADKTRLQVYRRGDDWYCTFNVEYDADTSGETPVGVDIGERHILAVTAHGEGESMLVSGGEAKYVRRKYRSLRESLSEAGALRARNRVGDKEQRRIKDMNHKLSRRLITFAEQFENPVIRMEDLEGIRENSSWSGVYSWHFHQLQQFITYKAERTGIRVEKVDAYHTSQRCSDCGSMGTRDGDHFWCTECGRGRHADLNASENIAQREGEPCTA
;
A
#
# COMPACT_ATOMS: atom_id res chain seq x y z
N MET A 1 -3.23 4.19 16.04
CA MET A 1 -2.07 4.12 15.14
C MET A 1 -2.45 4.35 13.67
N VAL A 2 -1.98 5.45 13.11
CA VAL A 2 -1.93 5.78 11.68
C VAL A 2 -0.54 5.45 11.18
N THR A 3 -0.43 4.95 9.95
CA THR A 3 0.85 4.82 9.25
C THR A 3 0.82 5.69 8.01
N VAL A 4 1.80 6.58 7.85
CA VAL A 4 1.92 7.47 6.69
C VAL A 4 3.24 7.23 5.97
N THR A 5 3.20 6.86 4.69
CA THR A 5 4.41 6.78 3.87
C THR A 5 4.81 8.16 3.37
N VAL A 6 5.87 8.71 3.95
CA VAL A 6 6.50 9.96 3.50
C VAL A 6 7.47 9.65 2.36
N THR A 7 7.34 10.39 1.25
CA THR A 7 8.33 10.39 0.16
C THR A 7 8.75 11.81 -0.12
N ALA A 8 9.99 12.16 0.23
CA ALA A 8 10.51 13.51 0.07
C ALA A 8 11.67 13.54 -0.92
N LYS A 9 11.73 14.61 -1.72
CA LYS A 9 12.87 14.88 -2.60
C LYS A 9 13.97 15.55 -1.79
N PHE A 10 15.22 15.13 -1.95
CA PHE A 10 16.34 15.87 -1.37
C PHE A 10 16.54 17.19 -2.12
N HIS A 11 16.58 18.30 -1.38
CA HIS A 11 16.78 19.62 -1.96
C HIS A 11 18.26 19.82 -2.36
N ASN A 12 18.51 19.84 -3.68
CA ASN A 12 19.81 20.12 -4.30
C ASN A 12 21.03 19.44 -3.61
N PRO A 13 21.05 18.10 -3.48
CA PRO A 13 22.18 17.41 -2.87
C PRO A 13 23.46 17.70 -3.66
N SER A 14 24.53 18.02 -2.92
CA SER A 14 25.84 18.31 -3.50
C SER A 14 26.35 17.15 -4.38
N PHE A 15 27.28 17.45 -5.28
CA PHE A 15 27.89 16.42 -6.13
C PHE A 15 28.57 15.31 -5.31
N SER A 16 29.22 15.66 -4.19
CA SER A 16 29.84 14.68 -3.29
C SER A 16 28.80 13.73 -2.68
N ARG A 17 27.69 14.27 -2.15
CA ARG A 17 26.57 13.46 -1.61
C ARG A 17 26.00 12.52 -2.65
N ARG A 18 25.68 13.03 -3.84
CA ARG A 18 25.14 12.20 -4.94
C ARG A 18 26.09 11.07 -5.34
N LYS A 19 27.39 11.34 -5.42
CA LYS A 19 28.42 10.32 -5.73
C LYS A 19 28.51 9.27 -4.63
N GLU A 20 28.43 9.68 -3.38
CA GLU A 20 28.50 8.77 -2.22
C GLU A 20 27.25 7.88 -2.16
N TRP A 21 26.06 8.44 -2.32
CA TRP A 21 24.81 7.66 -2.36
C TRP A 21 24.77 6.68 -3.54
N GLN A 22 25.33 7.06 -4.69
CA GLN A 22 25.47 6.14 -5.82
C GLN A 22 26.50 5.02 -5.56
N ARG A 23 27.54 5.28 -4.76
CA ARG A 23 28.46 4.25 -4.29
C ARG A 23 27.77 3.33 -3.29
N ALA A 24 27.05 3.89 -2.31
CA ALA A 24 26.29 3.13 -1.32
C ALA A 24 25.25 2.21 -1.98
N SER A 25 24.49 2.71 -2.97
CA SER A 25 23.50 1.91 -3.72
C SER A 25 24.14 0.68 -4.39
N ARG A 26 25.33 0.85 -4.99
CA ARG A 26 26.09 -0.24 -5.62
C ARG A 26 26.60 -1.24 -4.58
N LEU A 27 27.29 -0.76 -3.55
CA LEU A 27 27.80 -1.64 -2.48
C LEU A 27 26.66 -2.39 -1.77
N TYR A 28 25.51 -1.75 -1.58
CA TYR A 28 24.34 -2.36 -0.95
C TYR A 28 23.84 -3.53 -1.80
N ARG A 29 23.68 -3.31 -3.11
CA ARG A 29 23.35 -4.38 -4.07
C ARG A 29 24.37 -5.50 -4.05
N ASP A 30 25.65 -5.17 -4.12
CA ASP A 30 26.72 -6.15 -4.21
C ASP A 30 26.80 -6.97 -2.92
N THR A 31 26.55 -6.35 -1.76
CA THR A 31 26.39 -7.04 -0.47
C THR A 31 25.25 -8.05 -0.51
N LYS A 32 24.07 -7.64 -1.02
CA LYS A 32 22.92 -8.54 -1.11
C LYS A 32 23.21 -9.71 -2.06
N GLN A 33 23.76 -9.44 -3.24
CA GLN A 33 24.08 -10.47 -4.23
C GLN A 33 25.13 -11.45 -3.70
N PHE A 34 26.17 -10.95 -3.05
CA PHE A 34 27.18 -11.78 -2.40
C PHE A 34 26.56 -12.77 -1.39
N CYS A 35 25.61 -12.30 -0.56
CA CYS A 35 24.89 -13.18 0.36
C CYS A 35 24.07 -14.26 -0.35
N ILE A 36 23.31 -13.89 -1.40
CA ILE A 36 22.51 -14.84 -2.18
C ILE A 36 23.42 -15.90 -2.82
N ASP A 37 24.47 -15.47 -3.53
CA ASP A 37 25.39 -16.38 -4.21
C ASP A 37 26.05 -17.36 -3.22
N GLY A 38 26.49 -16.87 -2.06
CA GLY A 38 27.09 -17.72 -1.03
C GLY A 38 26.12 -18.73 -0.41
N TRP A 39 24.84 -18.38 -0.25
CA TRP A 39 23.83 -19.36 0.21
C TRP A 39 23.44 -20.36 -0.88
N GLU A 40 23.32 -19.94 -2.14
CA GLU A 40 22.99 -20.82 -3.26
C GLU A 40 24.12 -21.81 -3.58
N ASN A 41 25.38 -21.38 -3.45
CA ASN A 41 26.56 -22.23 -3.65
C ASN A 41 26.87 -23.13 -2.45
N GLY A 42 26.21 -22.91 -1.30
CA GLY A 42 26.49 -23.64 -0.05
C GLY A 42 27.76 -23.19 0.67
N ASP A 43 28.31 -22.02 0.31
CA ASP A 43 29.51 -21.44 0.94
C ASP A 43 29.19 -20.77 2.28
N PHE A 44 27.95 -20.33 2.50
CA PHE A 44 27.52 -19.63 3.72
C PHE A 44 26.53 -20.43 4.56
N ASP A 45 26.76 -20.41 5.86
CA ASP A 45 25.74 -20.71 6.86
C ASP A 45 24.77 -19.51 7.04
N LYS A 46 23.68 -19.72 7.79
CA LYS A 46 22.65 -18.68 8.05
C LYS A 46 23.14 -17.45 8.84
N SER A 47 24.41 -17.41 9.24
CA SER A 47 25.04 -16.49 10.20
C SER A 47 25.99 -15.46 9.57
N VAL A 48 25.84 -15.14 8.28
CA VAL A 48 26.62 -14.06 7.63
C VAL A 48 26.46 -12.75 8.41
N THR A 49 27.57 -12.11 8.76
CA THR A 49 27.61 -10.81 9.45
C THR A 49 28.40 -9.79 8.65
N THR A 50 28.37 -8.53 9.07
CA THR A 50 29.17 -7.45 8.44
C THR A 50 30.66 -7.75 8.40
N ALA A 51 31.19 -8.46 9.39
CA ALA A 51 32.61 -8.85 9.43
C ALA A 51 33.01 -9.83 8.32
N SER A 52 32.03 -10.52 7.72
CA SER A 52 32.25 -11.48 6.64
C SER A 52 32.32 -10.82 5.26
N ILE A 53 32.03 -9.52 5.17
CA ILE A 53 31.89 -8.79 3.91
C ILE A 53 32.77 -7.55 3.98
N ASP A 54 33.88 -7.57 3.25
CA ASP A 54 34.78 -6.42 3.16
C ASP A 54 34.22 -5.39 2.17
N ASN A 55 33.53 -4.37 2.69
CA ASN A 55 33.16 -3.19 1.92
C ASN A 55 33.02 -1.93 2.80
N ASP A 56 33.04 -0.78 2.14
CA ASP A 56 33.05 0.53 2.81
C ASP A 56 31.68 1.01 3.30
N LEU A 57 30.63 0.18 3.26
CA LEU A 57 29.33 0.62 3.77
C LEU A 57 29.41 0.82 5.28
N TYR A 58 28.71 1.85 5.76
CA TYR A 58 28.44 1.94 7.18
C TYR A 58 27.74 0.66 7.68
N SER A 59 28.18 0.16 8.83
CA SER A 59 27.78 -1.16 9.34
C SER A 59 26.26 -1.31 9.47
N ALA A 60 25.52 -0.25 9.80
CA ALA A 60 24.07 -0.28 9.86
C ALA A 60 23.41 -0.53 8.48
N ILE A 61 23.96 0.06 7.41
CA ILE A 61 23.49 -0.14 6.03
C ILE A 61 23.85 -1.56 5.56
N GLN A 62 25.07 -2.00 5.83
CA GLN A 62 25.51 -3.34 5.45
C GLN A 62 24.70 -4.44 6.17
N ASN A 63 24.44 -4.27 7.47
CA ASN A 63 23.55 -5.15 8.23
C ASN A 63 22.14 -5.19 7.64
N GLN A 64 21.60 -4.03 7.23
CA GLN A 64 20.29 -3.95 6.61
C GLN A 64 20.25 -4.71 5.27
N ALA A 65 21.31 -4.61 4.46
CA ALA A 65 21.46 -5.38 3.22
C ALA A 65 21.42 -6.90 3.47
N ILE A 66 22.19 -7.38 4.46
CA ILE A 66 22.25 -8.82 4.81
C ILE A 66 20.87 -9.31 5.27
N ARG A 67 20.15 -8.54 6.11
CA ARG A 67 18.80 -8.90 6.56
C ARG A 67 17.82 -9.04 5.39
N GLU A 68 17.85 -8.10 4.46
CA GLU A 68 16.99 -8.14 3.28
C GLU A 68 17.34 -9.31 2.35
N ALA A 69 18.63 -9.56 2.11
CA ALA A 69 19.04 -10.71 1.31
C ALA A 69 18.56 -12.03 1.94
N LYS A 70 18.62 -12.16 3.26
CA LYS A 70 18.11 -13.33 3.98
C LYS A 70 16.61 -13.51 3.81
N SER A 71 15.85 -12.41 3.85
CA SER A 71 14.41 -12.41 3.57
C SER A 71 14.12 -12.81 2.12
N ASP A 72 14.87 -12.25 1.17
CA ASP A 72 14.73 -12.56 -0.26
C ASP A 72 14.99 -14.04 -0.54
N HIS A 73 16.09 -14.60 0.00
CA HIS A 73 16.44 -16.03 -0.11
C HIS A 73 15.39 -16.97 0.50
N SER A 74 14.67 -16.51 1.54
CA SER A 74 13.61 -17.33 2.16
C SER A 74 12.36 -17.47 1.28
N THR A 75 12.23 -16.63 0.25
CA THR A 75 11.09 -16.66 -0.68
C THR A 75 11.40 -17.61 -1.84
N ASN A 76 10.46 -18.49 -2.21
CA ASN A 76 10.63 -19.39 -3.35
C ASN A 76 10.74 -18.60 -4.67
N GLY A 77 11.93 -18.57 -5.27
CA GLY A 77 12.16 -17.98 -6.59
C GLY A 77 13.62 -17.58 -6.85
N GLU A 78 13.93 -17.28 -8.10
CA GLU A 78 15.23 -16.71 -8.47
C GLU A 78 15.31 -15.25 -7.98
N VAL A 79 16.32 -14.94 -7.16
CA VAL A 79 16.54 -13.59 -6.64
C VAL A 79 17.47 -12.82 -7.57
N ARG A 80 17.02 -11.67 -8.07
CA ARG A 80 17.85 -10.75 -8.88
C ARG A 80 17.69 -9.31 -8.43
N TYR A 81 18.82 -8.67 -8.17
CA TYR A 81 18.85 -7.26 -7.77
C TYR A 81 19.03 -6.32 -8.96
N ARG A 82 18.39 -5.14 -8.88
CA ARG A 82 18.51 -4.08 -9.89
C ARG A 82 19.59 -3.09 -9.51
N GLU A 83 20.24 -2.49 -10.51
CA GLU A 83 21.24 -1.44 -10.27
C GLU A 83 20.65 -0.19 -9.61
N SER A 84 19.41 0.16 -9.94
CA SER A 84 18.72 1.34 -9.41
C SER A 84 17.94 1.08 -8.12
N GLN A 85 18.18 -0.06 -7.43
CA GLN A 85 17.47 -0.34 -6.19
C GLN A 85 17.88 0.64 -5.07
N PRO A 86 16.95 0.98 -4.15
CA PRO A 86 17.29 1.77 -2.97
C PRO A 86 18.33 1.04 -2.11
N PHE A 87 19.17 1.81 -1.42
CA PHE A 87 19.78 1.33 -0.18
C PHE A 87 18.90 1.74 1.00
N ALA A 88 18.98 1.00 2.09
CA ALA A 88 18.15 1.23 3.26
C ALA A 88 18.98 1.36 4.55
N VAL A 89 18.46 2.16 5.47
CA VAL A 89 18.99 2.38 6.82
C VAL A 89 17.91 2.01 7.82
N ASN A 90 18.24 1.21 8.84
CA ASN A 90 17.28 0.83 9.87
C ASN A 90 16.78 2.05 10.67
N ASN A 91 15.63 1.94 11.34
CA ASN A 91 14.98 3.03 12.07
C ASN A 91 15.84 3.69 13.17
N GLN A 92 16.85 3.01 13.70
CA GLN A 92 17.73 3.54 14.77
C GLN A 92 18.89 4.37 14.23
N ASN A 93 19.17 4.33 12.91
CA ASN A 93 20.38 4.90 12.32
C ASN A 93 20.06 6.03 11.34
N TRP A 94 18.93 6.72 11.50
CA TRP A 94 18.63 7.95 10.79
C TRP A 94 17.69 8.83 11.62
N GLU A 95 17.64 10.13 11.33
CA GLU A 95 16.80 11.09 12.04
C GLU A 95 16.31 12.22 11.14
N LEU A 96 15.23 12.88 11.58
CA LEU A 96 14.81 14.18 11.07
C LEU A 96 15.20 15.23 12.09
N ASP A 97 15.58 16.40 11.59
CA ASP A 97 15.83 17.58 12.41
C ASP A 97 15.37 18.82 11.63
N THR A 98 15.12 19.90 12.35
CA THR A 98 14.73 21.18 11.76
C THR A 98 15.81 22.20 12.08
N THR A 99 16.42 22.75 11.04
CA THR A 99 17.40 23.82 11.18
C THR A 99 16.77 25.11 11.69
N GLU A 100 17.56 26.05 12.21
CA GLU A 100 17.08 27.33 12.76
C GLU A 100 16.20 28.16 11.81
N ASN A 101 16.32 27.94 10.50
CA ASN A 101 15.53 28.64 9.48
C ASN A 101 14.26 27.87 9.04
N GLY A 102 13.91 26.79 9.73
CA GLY A 102 12.73 25.96 9.45
C GLY A 102 12.95 24.91 8.35
N THR A 103 14.16 24.72 7.83
CA THR A 103 14.41 23.66 6.83
C THR A 103 14.53 22.31 7.52
N VAL A 104 13.68 21.35 7.13
CA VAL A 104 13.77 19.96 7.57
C VAL A 104 14.92 19.25 6.87
N VAL A 105 15.76 18.56 7.64
CA VAL A 105 16.91 17.79 7.16
C VAL A 105 16.78 16.32 7.58
N VAL A 106 17.18 15.41 6.69
CA VAL A 106 17.32 13.98 7.03
C VAL A 106 18.79 13.69 7.30
N GLY A 107 19.08 13.21 8.50
CA GLY A 107 20.38 12.73 8.95
C GLY A 107 20.52 11.22 8.80
N PHE A 108 21.54 10.72 8.10
CA PHE A 108 21.84 9.28 8.04
C PHE A 108 23.31 8.99 7.68
N PRO A 109 23.88 7.84 8.10
CA PRO A 109 25.22 7.42 7.70
C PRO A 109 25.25 6.93 6.26
N CYS A 110 26.42 7.02 5.61
CA CYS A 110 26.59 6.49 4.25
C CYS A 110 27.84 5.62 4.11
N VAL A 111 28.86 6.04 3.35
CA VAL A 111 30.11 5.28 3.19
C VAL A 111 31.18 5.85 4.11
N SER A 112 31.28 7.18 4.16
CA SER A 112 32.38 7.85 4.86
C SER A 112 31.96 8.49 6.19
N GLN A 113 30.73 8.99 6.28
CA GLN A 113 30.24 9.73 7.45
C GLN A 113 28.71 9.86 7.45
N TRP A 114 28.19 10.51 8.49
CA TRP A 114 26.82 10.99 8.55
C TRP A 114 26.60 12.21 7.67
N TRP A 115 25.45 12.26 7.01
CA TRP A 115 25.02 13.38 6.20
C TRP A 115 23.68 13.89 6.66
N TYR A 116 23.57 15.20 6.87
CA TYR A 116 22.32 15.92 7.05
C TYR A 116 21.99 16.63 5.76
N THR A 117 20.92 16.20 5.09
CA THR A 117 20.53 16.75 3.79
C THR A 117 19.10 17.28 3.84
N PRO A 118 18.89 18.55 3.46
CA PRO A 118 17.56 19.13 3.34
C PRO A 118 16.65 18.31 2.43
N ILE A 119 15.38 18.21 2.82
CA ILE A 119 14.31 17.62 2.02
C ILE A 119 13.23 18.66 1.71
N GLU A 120 12.55 18.46 0.58
CA GLU A 120 11.37 19.24 0.21
C GLU A 120 10.16 18.65 0.96
N VAL A 121 9.62 19.43 1.89
CA VAL A 121 8.39 19.13 2.63
C VAL A 121 7.26 19.95 2.02
N TYR A 122 6.27 19.27 1.47
CA TYR A 122 5.06 19.86 0.90
C TYR A 122 3.87 19.55 1.81
N ASP A 123 2.75 20.24 1.62
CA ASP A 123 1.56 20.14 2.48
C ASP A 123 1.07 18.69 2.68
N ASP A 124 1.25 17.81 1.69
CA ASP A 124 0.84 16.40 1.75
C ASP A 124 1.68 15.54 2.71
N ILE A 125 2.85 16.02 3.13
CA ILE A 125 3.75 15.32 4.05
C ILE A 125 4.20 16.18 5.23
N ALA A 126 3.68 17.40 5.40
CA ALA A 126 4.07 18.31 6.47
C ALA A 126 3.71 17.74 7.85
N ASP A 127 2.43 17.45 8.09
CA ASP A 127 1.95 16.92 9.37
C ASP A 127 2.71 15.66 9.85
N PRO A 128 2.87 14.58 9.05
CA PRO A 128 3.62 13.41 9.52
C PRO A 128 5.11 13.70 9.74
N VAL A 129 5.70 14.66 9.02
CA VAL A 129 7.08 15.07 9.25
C VAL A 129 7.20 15.82 10.58
N ASP A 130 6.27 16.73 10.87
CA ASP A 130 6.26 17.51 12.11
C ASP A 130 6.07 16.63 13.34
N GLN A 131 5.11 15.69 13.31
CA GLN A 131 4.91 14.69 14.36
C GLN A 131 6.20 13.90 14.67
N LEU A 132 6.96 13.53 13.64
CA LEU A 132 8.20 12.79 13.81
C LEU A 132 9.35 13.68 14.34
N VAL A 133 9.38 14.95 13.96
CA VAL A 133 10.38 15.93 14.47
C VAL A 133 10.12 16.28 15.93
N GLU A 134 8.84 16.41 16.33
CA GLU A 134 8.42 16.71 17.70
C GLU A 134 8.61 15.52 18.66
N GLY A 135 8.76 14.31 18.12
CA GLY A 135 8.97 13.08 18.89
C GLY A 135 7.68 12.39 19.30
N ASP A 136 6.56 12.78 18.69
CA ASP A 136 5.22 12.23 18.93
C ASP A 136 4.88 11.06 17.97
N ALA A 137 5.84 10.68 17.12
CA ALA A 137 5.70 9.57 16.18
C ALA A 137 6.91 8.63 16.16
N ASP A 138 6.63 7.37 15.86
CA ASP A 138 7.60 6.35 15.51
C ASP A 138 7.96 6.39 14.02
N LYS A 139 9.12 5.84 13.67
CA LYS A 139 9.61 5.75 12.30
C LYS A 139 10.11 4.37 11.94
N THR A 140 9.98 4.04 10.66
CA THR A 140 10.50 2.79 10.09
C THR A 140 11.88 2.98 9.43
N ARG A 141 12.32 2.02 8.61
CA ARG A 141 13.57 2.15 7.85
C ARG A 141 13.49 3.31 6.86
N LEU A 142 14.61 3.99 6.65
CA LEU A 142 14.78 4.98 5.58
C LEU A 142 15.25 4.27 4.32
N GLN A 143 14.62 4.53 3.18
CA GLN A 143 15.11 4.14 1.86
C GLN A 143 15.58 5.36 1.10
N VAL A 144 16.76 5.28 0.47
CA VAL A 144 17.31 6.36 -0.36
C VAL A 144 17.54 5.84 -1.76
N TYR A 145 17.04 6.57 -2.76
CA TYR A 145 17.12 6.16 -4.16
C TYR A 145 17.16 7.33 -5.13
N ARG A 146 17.59 7.03 -6.35
CA ARG A 146 17.65 7.97 -7.46
C ARG A 146 16.51 7.70 -8.45
N ARG A 147 15.82 8.76 -8.89
CA ARG A 147 14.84 8.70 -9.98
C ARG A 147 15.11 9.85 -10.95
N GLY A 148 15.57 9.52 -12.16
CA GLY A 148 16.07 10.52 -13.10
C GLY A 148 17.34 11.16 -12.55
N ASP A 149 17.37 12.49 -12.46
CA ASP A 149 18.50 13.24 -11.89
C ASP A 149 18.32 13.62 -10.42
N ASP A 150 17.14 13.33 -9.88
CA ASP A 150 16.75 13.65 -8.51
C ASP A 150 16.97 12.46 -7.57
N TRP A 151 17.18 12.79 -6.30
CA TRP A 151 17.29 11.84 -5.19
C TRP A 151 16.12 12.00 -4.24
N TYR A 152 15.65 10.88 -3.72
CA TYR A 152 14.50 10.81 -2.84
C TYR A 152 14.82 9.97 -1.63
N CYS A 153 14.11 10.24 -0.54
CA CYS A 153 13.98 9.33 0.56
C CYS A 153 12.53 8.92 0.78
N THR A 154 12.32 7.69 1.24
CA THR A 154 11.00 7.18 1.64
C THR A 154 11.11 6.49 3.00
N PHE A 155 10.17 6.76 3.89
CA PHE A 155 10.03 6.15 5.21
C PHE A 155 8.57 6.19 5.64
N ASN A 156 8.18 5.35 6.60
CA ASN A 156 6.86 5.46 7.23
C ASN A 156 6.98 6.17 8.58
N VAL A 157 6.00 7.01 8.87
CA VAL A 157 5.74 7.64 10.16
C VAL A 157 4.53 6.96 10.78
N GLU A 158 4.64 6.56 12.04
CA GLU A 158 3.60 5.86 12.79
C GLU A 158 3.24 6.67 14.03
N TYR A 159 2.00 7.13 14.17
CA TYR A 159 1.55 7.94 15.30
C TYR A 159 0.11 7.60 15.70
N ASP A 160 -0.28 7.93 16.92
CA ASP A 160 -1.66 7.78 17.35
C ASP A 160 -2.49 8.97 16.91
N ALA A 161 -3.40 8.76 15.97
CA ALA A 161 -4.40 9.76 15.62
C ALA A 161 -5.42 9.94 16.74
N ASP A 162 -5.91 11.16 16.86
CA ASP A 162 -7.11 11.45 17.64
C ASP A 162 -8.30 10.65 17.07
N THR A 163 -8.93 9.86 17.93
CA THR A 163 -10.12 9.06 17.62
C THR A 163 -11.41 9.79 17.98
N SER A 164 -11.32 11.03 18.49
CA SER A 164 -12.48 11.86 18.75
C SER A 164 -13.06 12.42 17.44
N GLY A 165 -14.39 12.42 17.34
CA GLY A 165 -15.09 12.99 16.18
C GLY A 165 -14.84 12.28 14.84
N GLU A 166 -14.51 10.98 14.86
CA GLU A 166 -14.31 10.22 13.62
C GLU A 166 -15.54 10.24 12.72
N THR A 167 -15.31 10.32 11.41
CA THR A 167 -16.33 10.04 10.39
C THR A 167 -16.07 8.65 9.78
N PRO A 168 -16.84 7.61 10.15
CA PRO A 168 -16.65 6.28 9.58
C PRO A 168 -17.12 6.23 8.12
N VAL A 169 -16.20 5.89 7.22
CA VAL A 169 -16.44 5.72 5.78
C VAL A 169 -16.41 4.23 5.46
N GLY A 170 -17.58 3.59 5.39
CA GLY A 170 -17.67 2.17 5.08
C GLY A 170 -17.60 1.90 3.58
N VAL A 171 -16.83 0.88 3.20
CA VAL A 171 -16.52 0.52 1.81
C VAL A 171 -16.84 -0.95 1.55
N ASP A 172 -17.84 -1.18 0.71
CA ASP A 172 -18.20 -2.49 0.16
C ASP A 172 -17.67 -2.64 -1.27
N ILE A 173 -17.03 -3.78 -1.56
CA ILE A 173 -16.42 -4.10 -2.85
C ILE A 173 -17.08 -5.34 -3.45
N GLY A 174 -17.81 -5.16 -4.56
CA GLY A 174 -18.58 -6.24 -5.19
C GLY A 174 -18.34 -6.40 -6.70
N GLU A 175 -19.02 -7.39 -7.31
CA GLU A 175 -18.98 -7.58 -8.77
C GLU A 175 -19.93 -6.64 -9.53
N ARG A 176 -21.17 -6.48 -9.04
CA ARG A 176 -22.19 -5.64 -9.70
C ARG A 176 -21.84 -4.16 -9.55
N HIS A 177 -21.52 -3.77 -8.32
CA HIS A 177 -20.96 -2.48 -7.97
C HIS A 177 -19.57 -2.73 -7.42
N ILE A 178 -18.56 -2.25 -8.13
CA ILE A 178 -17.16 -2.46 -7.77
C ILE A 178 -16.77 -1.69 -6.51
N LEU A 179 -17.53 -0.63 -6.19
CA LEU A 179 -17.32 0.19 -5.02
C LEU A 179 -18.66 0.77 -4.57
N ALA A 180 -19.06 0.51 -3.34
CA ALA A 180 -20.16 1.16 -2.65
C ALA A 180 -19.62 1.77 -1.36
N VAL A 181 -19.85 3.07 -1.16
CA VAL A 181 -19.27 3.85 -0.07
C VAL A 181 -20.37 4.61 0.64
N THR A 182 -20.38 4.57 1.97
CA THR A 182 -21.27 5.42 2.80
C THR A 182 -20.41 6.10 3.87
N ALA A 183 -20.50 7.43 3.97
CA ALA A 183 -20.01 8.18 5.12
C ALA A 183 -21.12 8.19 6.19
N HIS A 184 -20.91 7.47 7.29
CA HIS A 184 -21.92 7.32 8.32
C HIS A 184 -22.11 8.63 9.09
N GLY A 185 -23.36 9.01 9.35
CA GLY A 185 -23.71 10.29 9.99
C GLY A 185 -23.84 11.47 9.01
N GLU A 186 -23.09 11.46 7.90
CA GLU A 186 -23.04 12.57 6.94
C GLU A 186 -24.13 12.53 5.86
N GLY A 187 -24.75 11.36 5.66
CA GLY A 187 -25.78 11.16 4.62
C GLY A 187 -25.23 11.11 3.19
N GLU A 188 -23.91 11.12 3.03
CA GLU A 188 -23.23 11.03 1.75
C GLU A 188 -22.88 9.59 1.36
N SER A 189 -23.01 9.29 0.07
CA SER A 189 -22.68 7.96 -0.46
C SER A 189 -22.21 8.01 -1.91
N MET A 190 -21.40 7.03 -2.29
CA MET A 190 -20.90 6.85 -3.65
C MET A 190 -21.08 5.41 -4.09
N LEU A 191 -21.68 5.22 -5.27
CA LEU A 191 -21.85 3.90 -5.88
C LEU A 191 -21.19 3.89 -7.26
N VAL A 192 -20.35 2.88 -7.53
CA VAL A 192 -19.65 2.73 -8.79
C VAL A 192 -19.93 1.37 -9.41
N SER A 193 -20.45 1.37 -10.64
CA SER A 193 -20.75 0.14 -11.37
C SER A 193 -19.49 -0.68 -11.67
N GLY A 194 -19.57 -2.00 -11.50
CA GLY A 194 -18.57 -2.98 -11.97
C GLY A 194 -18.72 -3.35 -13.45
N GLY A 195 -19.64 -2.72 -14.18
CA GLY A 195 -19.93 -3.05 -15.58
C GLY A 195 -18.73 -2.96 -16.52
N GLU A 196 -17.88 -1.94 -16.36
CA GLU A 196 -16.64 -1.80 -17.16
C GLU A 196 -15.65 -2.92 -16.87
N ALA A 197 -15.42 -3.23 -15.59
CA ALA A 197 -14.56 -4.35 -15.18
C ALA A 197 -15.05 -5.66 -15.76
N LYS A 198 -16.36 -5.91 -15.67
CA LYS A 198 -17.01 -7.10 -16.24
C LYS A 198 -16.88 -7.15 -17.76
N TYR A 199 -17.00 -6.02 -18.45
CA TYR A 199 -16.81 -5.93 -19.90
C TYR A 199 -15.36 -6.25 -20.29
N VAL A 200 -14.37 -5.60 -19.66
CA VAL A 200 -12.94 -5.81 -19.94
C VAL A 200 -12.60 -7.29 -19.80
N ARG A 201 -13.02 -7.92 -18.70
CA ARG A 201 -12.71 -9.33 -18.44
C ARG A 201 -13.37 -10.27 -19.43
N ARG A 202 -14.66 -10.07 -19.74
CA ARG A 202 -15.36 -10.85 -20.77
C ARG A 202 -14.68 -10.74 -22.14
N LYS A 203 -14.29 -9.51 -22.53
CA LYS A 203 -13.58 -9.25 -23.79
C LYS A 203 -12.26 -10.01 -23.88
N TYR A 204 -11.42 -9.96 -22.84
CA TYR A 204 -10.12 -10.64 -22.87
C TYR A 204 -10.22 -12.15 -22.71
N ARG A 205 -11.24 -12.65 -21.98
CA ARG A 205 -11.56 -14.08 -21.94
C ARG A 205 -11.93 -14.62 -23.32
N SER A 206 -12.94 -14.02 -23.96
CA SER A 206 -13.38 -14.41 -25.30
C SER A 206 -12.25 -14.30 -26.33
N LEU A 207 -11.44 -13.25 -26.27
CA LEU A 207 -10.27 -13.12 -27.13
C LEU A 207 -9.26 -14.26 -26.95
N ARG A 208 -8.97 -14.68 -25.70
CA ARG A 208 -8.05 -15.79 -25.45
C ARG A 208 -8.61 -17.12 -25.92
N GLU A 209 -9.90 -17.37 -25.72
CA GLU A 209 -10.60 -18.57 -26.18
C GLU A 209 -10.53 -18.67 -27.71
N SER A 210 -10.95 -17.63 -28.44
CA SER A 210 -10.90 -17.63 -29.90
C SER A 210 -9.49 -17.78 -30.47
N LEU A 211 -8.48 -17.17 -29.84
CA LEU A 211 -7.08 -17.35 -30.25
C LEU A 211 -6.55 -18.75 -29.96
N SER A 212 -7.04 -19.40 -28.90
CA SER A 212 -6.68 -20.77 -28.56
C SER A 212 -7.29 -21.75 -29.56
N GLU A 213 -8.57 -21.59 -29.88
CA GLU A 213 -9.27 -22.38 -30.90
C GLU A 213 -8.62 -22.26 -32.28
N ALA A 214 -8.17 -21.06 -32.65
CA ALA A 214 -7.46 -20.81 -33.91
C ALA A 214 -6.00 -21.29 -33.92
N GLY A 215 -5.47 -21.86 -32.82
CA GLY A 215 -4.06 -22.25 -32.69
C GLY A 215 -3.08 -21.08 -32.77
N ALA A 216 -3.55 -19.84 -32.61
CA ALA A 216 -2.81 -18.61 -32.87
C ALA A 216 -1.91 -18.20 -31.68
N LEU A 217 -0.99 -19.07 -31.27
CA LEU A 217 -0.15 -18.91 -30.08
C LEU A 217 0.62 -17.57 -30.04
N ARG A 218 1.15 -17.11 -31.18
CA ARG A 218 1.86 -15.81 -31.27
C ARG A 218 0.94 -14.63 -31.00
N ALA A 219 -0.31 -14.69 -31.47
CA ALA A 219 -1.29 -13.63 -31.22
C ALA A 219 -1.75 -13.66 -29.76
N ARG A 220 -1.96 -14.87 -29.18
CA ARG A 220 -2.26 -15.05 -27.76
C ARG A 220 -1.16 -14.45 -26.87
N ASN A 221 0.10 -14.74 -27.17
CA ASN A 221 1.23 -14.18 -26.40
C ASN A 221 1.31 -12.65 -26.51
N ARG A 222 0.93 -12.07 -27.66
CA ARG A 222 0.82 -10.61 -27.83
C ARG A 222 -0.33 -9.95 -27.06
N VAL A 223 -1.33 -10.72 -26.60
CA VAL A 223 -2.35 -10.20 -25.67
C VAL A 223 -1.70 -9.92 -24.32
N GLY A 224 -0.81 -10.81 -23.87
CA GLY A 224 -0.02 -10.64 -22.65
C GLY A 224 -0.87 -10.24 -21.44
N ASP A 225 -0.42 -9.18 -20.76
CA ASP A 225 -0.96 -8.63 -19.51
C ASP A 225 -1.97 -7.49 -19.72
N LYS A 226 -2.48 -7.28 -20.95
CA LYS A 226 -3.33 -6.13 -21.28
C LYS A 226 -4.59 -6.02 -20.42
N GLU A 227 -5.21 -7.15 -20.08
CA GLU A 227 -6.35 -7.20 -19.16
C GLU A 227 -5.96 -6.70 -17.77
N GLN A 228 -4.88 -7.25 -17.21
CA GLN A 228 -4.38 -6.89 -15.89
C GLN A 228 -4.02 -5.40 -15.82
N ARG A 229 -3.38 -4.85 -16.85
CA ARG A 229 -3.07 -3.42 -16.92
C ARG A 229 -4.31 -2.54 -16.95
N ARG A 230 -5.36 -2.94 -17.67
CA ARG A 230 -6.64 -2.19 -17.69
C ARG A 230 -7.35 -2.24 -16.35
N ILE A 231 -7.44 -3.41 -15.72
CA ILE A 231 -8.07 -3.51 -14.39
C ILE A 231 -7.24 -2.76 -13.34
N LYS A 232 -5.91 -2.82 -13.42
CA LYS A 232 -5.02 -2.05 -12.54
C LYS A 232 -5.24 -0.55 -12.67
N ASP A 233 -5.37 -0.02 -13.89
CA ASP A 233 -5.65 1.40 -14.13
C ASP A 233 -7.01 1.82 -13.53
N MET A 234 -8.06 1.02 -13.76
CA MET A 234 -9.37 1.21 -13.13
C MET A 234 -9.27 1.21 -11.61
N ASN A 235 -8.63 0.22 -11.01
CA ASN A 235 -8.46 0.12 -9.56
C ASN A 235 -7.71 1.35 -9.01
N HIS A 236 -6.68 1.84 -9.70
CA HIS A 236 -6.00 3.08 -9.32
C HIS A 236 -6.91 4.32 -9.39
N LYS A 237 -7.81 4.41 -10.39
CA LYS A 237 -8.77 5.52 -10.49
C LYS A 237 -9.82 5.46 -9.40
N LEU A 238 -10.37 4.27 -9.13
CA LEU A 238 -11.39 4.05 -8.11
C LEU A 238 -10.87 4.36 -6.71
N SER A 239 -9.71 3.84 -6.35
CA SER A 239 -9.09 4.13 -5.06
C SER A 239 -8.78 5.62 -4.87
N ARG A 240 -8.30 6.34 -5.91
CA ARG A 240 -8.15 7.82 -5.79
C ARG A 240 -9.47 8.51 -5.54
N ARG A 241 -10.52 8.11 -6.28
CA ARG A 241 -11.85 8.68 -6.13
C ARG A 241 -12.44 8.43 -4.73
N LEU A 242 -12.17 7.27 -4.12
CA LEU A 242 -12.53 7.00 -2.73
C LEU A 242 -11.79 7.93 -1.76
N ILE A 243 -10.47 8.08 -1.91
CA ILE A 243 -9.70 8.97 -1.02
C ILE A 243 -10.23 10.41 -1.13
N THR A 244 -10.43 10.92 -2.35
CA THR A 244 -11.02 12.26 -2.56
C THR A 244 -12.44 12.41 -2.02
N PHE A 245 -13.21 11.33 -1.94
CA PHE A 245 -14.51 11.33 -1.26
C PHE A 245 -14.34 11.43 0.25
N ALA A 246 -13.43 10.64 0.83
CA ALA A 246 -13.17 10.62 2.27
C ALA A 246 -12.56 11.94 2.80
N GLU A 247 -11.68 12.59 2.02
CA GLU A 247 -11.03 13.88 2.34
C GLU A 247 -12.02 15.05 2.53
N GLN A 248 -13.30 14.87 2.19
CA GLN A 248 -14.34 15.89 2.38
C GLN A 248 -14.86 15.95 3.82
N PHE A 249 -14.61 14.91 4.61
CA PHE A 249 -15.12 14.78 5.97
C PHE A 249 -14.02 15.06 7.01
N GLU A 250 -14.44 15.48 8.19
CA GLU A 250 -13.55 15.67 9.33
C GLU A 250 -13.17 14.30 9.93
N ASN A 251 -11.87 14.11 10.22
CA ASN A 251 -11.30 12.89 10.79
C ASN A 251 -11.85 11.57 10.18
N PRO A 252 -11.72 11.35 8.85
CA PRO A 252 -12.30 10.19 8.20
C PRO A 252 -11.56 8.90 8.56
N VAL A 253 -12.30 7.82 8.78
CA VAL A 253 -11.77 6.47 8.97
C VAL A 253 -12.40 5.53 7.96
N ILE A 254 -11.59 4.99 7.04
CA ILE A 254 -12.06 4.06 6.01
C ILE A 254 -12.18 2.66 6.61
N ARG A 255 -13.38 2.09 6.60
CA ARG A 255 -13.65 0.73 7.04
C ARG A 255 -13.96 -0.16 5.83
N MET A 256 -13.28 -1.28 5.72
CA MET A 256 -13.54 -2.26 4.67
C MET A 256 -13.48 -3.68 5.21
N GLU A 257 -14.23 -4.60 4.60
CA GLU A 257 -14.20 -6.00 5.03
C GLU A 257 -12.80 -6.60 4.92
N ASP A 258 -12.47 -7.47 5.87
CA ASP A 258 -11.35 -8.38 5.70
C ASP A 258 -11.70 -9.44 4.65
N LEU A 259 -10.94 -9.42 3.55
CA LEU A 259 -11.06 -10.41 2.47
C LEU A 259 -9.92 -11.44 2.52
N GLU A 260 -9.02 -11.37 3.52
CA GLU A 260 -8.01 -12.38 3.77
C GLU A 260 -8.69 -13.68 4.25
N GLY A 261 -8.82 -14.65 3.33
CA GLY A 261 -9.41 -15.97 3.63
C GLY A 261 -10.61 -16.36 2.77
N ILE A 262 -11.26 -15.42 2.06
CA ILE A 262 -12.36 -15.74 1.13
C ILE A 262 -11.89 -16.57 -0.09
N ARG A 263 -10.57 -16.71 -0.26
CA ARG A 263 -9.91 -17.56 -1.27
C ARG A 263 -10.24 -19.04 -1.13
N GLU A 264 -10.64 -19.53 0.05
CA GLU A 264 -10.71 -20.97 0.29
C GLU A 264 -12.10 -21.60 0.10
N ASN A 265 -13.21 -20.85 0.24
CA ASN A 265 -14.55 -21.48 0.33
C ASN A 265 -15.67 -20.80 -0.46
N SER A 266 -15.36 -19.99 -1.47
CA SER A 266 -16.39 -19.30 -2.26
C SER A 266 -16.35 -19.69 -3.74
N SER A 267 -17.52 -19.73 -4.39
CA SER A 267 -17.62 -19.95 -5.85
C SER A 267 -17.03 -18.80 -6.68
N TRP A 268 -16.38 -17.83 -6.02
CA TRP A 268 -15.68 -16.72 -6.63
C TRP A 268 -14.39 -17.22 -7.26
N SER A 269 -14.48 -17.64 -8.52
CA SER A 269 -13.32 -17.95 -9.38
C SER A 269 -12.12 -17.03 -9.08
N GLY A 270 -10.93 -17.60 -8.85
CA GLY A 270 -9.74 -16.92 -8.29
C GLY A 270 -9.21 -15.68 -9.02
N VAL A 271 -9.84 -15.26 -10.13
CA VAL A 271 -9.54 -14.01 -10.83
C VAL A 271 -10.31 -12.82 -10.22
N TYR A 272 -11.53 -13.00 -9.69
CA TYR A 272 -12.26 -11.90 -9.02
C TYR A 272 -11.61 -11.48 -7.71
N SER A 273 -11.15 -12.46 -6.92
CA SER A 273 -10.48 -12.21 -5.63
C SER A 273 -9.19 -11.41 -5.78
N TRP A 274 -8.40 -11.63 -6.85
CA TRP A 274 -7.18 -10.85 -7.10
C TRP A 274 -7.47 -9.37 -7.38
N HIS A 275 -8.50 -9.07 -8.19
CA HIS A 275 -8.83 -7.69 -8.55
C HIS A 275 -9.34 -6.88 -7.35
N PHE A 276 -10.14 -7.50 -6.49
CA PHE A 276 -10.67 -6.86 -5.28
C PHE A 276 -9.58 -6.67 -4.23
N HIS A 277 -8.74 -7.68 -4.01
CA HIS A 277 -7.57 -7.54 -3.16
C HIS A 277 -6.64 -6.41 -3.65
N GLN A 278 -6.37 -6.33 -4.96
CA GLN A 278 -5.58 -5.22 -5.51
C GLN A 278 -6.24 -3.85 -5.28
N LEU A 279 -7.57 -3.76 -5.36
CA LEU A 279 -8.28 -2.53 -5.07
C LEU A 279 -8.13 -2.13 -3.59
N GLN A 280 -8.32 -3.07 -2.65
CA GLN A 280 -8.11 -2.83 -1.23
C GLN A 280 -6.69 -2.35 -0.95
N GLN A 281 -5.68 -3.02 -1.50
CA GLN A 281 -4.28 -2.62 -1.38
C GLN A 281 -4.06 -1.18 -1.90
N PHE A 282 -4.71 -0.82 -3.01
CA PHE A 282 -4.63 0.54 -3.56
C PHE A 282 -5.38 1.59 -2.74
N ILE A 283 -6.39 1.19 -1.98
CA ILE A 283 -7.07 2.04 -1.03
C ILE A 283 -6.15 2.26 0.17
N THR A 284 -5.64 1.18 0.79
CA THR A 284 -4.76 1.24 1.97
C THR A 284 -3.58 2.16 1.74
N TYR A 285 -2.71 1.88 0.76
CA TYR A 285 -1.49 2.69 0.59
C TYR A 285 -1.78 4.17 0.24
N LYS A 286 -2.96 4.47 -0.33
CA LYS A 286 -3.32 5.87 -0.67
C LYS A 286 -3.94 6.60 0.50
N ALA A 287 -4.73 5.91 1.31
CA ALA A 287 -5.26 6.45 2.56
C ALA A 287 -4.11 6.76 3.52
N GLU A 288 -3.14 5.84 3.65
CA GLU A 288 -1.92 6.06 4.42
C GLU A 288 -1.16 7.30 3.96
N ARG A 289 -1.02 7.51 2.65
CA ARG A 289 -0.37 8.72 2.10
C ARG A 289 -1.08 10.03 2.44
N THR A 290 -2.35 9.99 2.77
CA THR A 290 -3.15 11.17 3.14
C THR A 290 -3.48 11.19 4.63
N GLY A 291 -2.83 10.34 5.44
CA GLY A 291 -3.10 10.25 6.89
C GLY A 291 -4.46 9.65 7.25
N ILE A 292 -5.22 9.14 6.28
CA ILE A 292 -6.54 8.55 6.53
C ILE A 292 -6.36 7.13 7.06
N ARG A 293 -6.93 6.86 8.24
CA ARG A 293 -6.92 5.53 8.84
C ARG A 293 -7.74 4.55 8.02
N VAL A 294 -7.25 3.32 8.01
CA VAL A 294 -7.93 2.20 7.37
C VAL A 294 -8.09 1.10 8.38
N GLU A 295 -9.31 0.61 8.53
CA GLU A 295 -9.66 -0.46 9.45
C GLU A 295 -10.31 -1.63 8.69
N LYS A 296 -9.91 -2.84 9.05
CA LYS A 296 -10.54 -4.08 8.61
C LYS A 296 -11.66 -4.45 9.57
N VAL A 297 -12.84 -4.70 9.03
CA VAL A 297 -13.98 -5.17 9.82
C VAL A 297 -14.31 -6.61 9.44
N ASP A 298 -14.86 -7.35 10.40
CA ASP A 298 -15.40 -8.68 10.15
C ASP A 298 -16.54 -8.60 9.11
N ALA A 299 -16.51 -9.52 8.13
CA ALA A 299 -17.47 -9.56 7.02
C ALA A 299 -18.79 -10.26 7.38
N TYR A 300 -18.93 -10.84 8.58
CA TYR A 300 -20.07 -11.68 8.94
C TYR A 300 -21.37 -10.87 8.94
N HIS A 301 -22.31 -11.21 8.04
CA HIS A 301 -23.66 -10.62 7.96
C HIS A 301 -23.73 -9.11 7.64
N THR A 302 -22.67 -8.48 7.16
CA THR A 302 -22.67 -7.07 6.67
C THR A 302 -23.70 -6.83 5.57
N SER A 303 -23.91 -7.82 4.69
CA SER A 303 -24.86 -7.73 3.56
C SER A 303 -26.28 -8.19 3.87
N GLN A 304 -26.53 -8.73 5.08
CA GLN A 304 -27.80 -9.35 5.46
C GLN A 304 -28.53 -8.60 6.58
N ARG A 305 -27.84 -7.75 7.33
CA ARG A 305 -28.44 -6.94 8.40
C ARG A 305 -28.94 -5.59 7.88
N CYS A 306 -29.97 -5.05 8.51
CA CYS A 306 -30.41 -3.69 8.26
C CYS A 306 -29.46 -2.72 8.95
N SER A 307 -28.96 -1.74 8.19
CA SER A 307 -28.11 -0.64 8.67
C SER A 307 -28.79 0.36 9.59
N ASP A 308 -30.12 0.25 9.77
CA ASP A 308 -30.89 1.12 10.67
C ASP A 308 -31.16 0.44 12.02
N CYS A 309 -31.77 -0.75 11.98
CA CYS A 309 -32.24 -1.44 13.19
C CYS A 309 -31.42 -2.68 13.57
N GLY A 310 -30.46 -3.10 12.72
CA GLY A 310 -29.62 -4.27 12.96
C GLY A 310 -30.32 -5.63 12.77
N SER A 311 -31.61 -5.68 12.49
CA SER A 311 -32.35 -6.92 12.23
C SER A 311 -31.96 -7.54 10.89
N MET A 312 -32.20 -8.85 10.72
CA MET A 312 -32.01 -9.51 9.43
C MET A 312 -33.02 -8.98 8.41
N GLY A 313 -32.55 -8.74 7.18
CA GLY A 313 -33.38 -8.35 6.05
C GLY A 313 -33.28 -9.33 4.89
N THR A 314 -34.07 -9.06 3.86
CA THR A 314 -34.07 -9.82 2.61
C THR A 314 -33.41 -9.00 1.51
N ARG A 315 -32.56 -9.66 0.73
CA ARG A 315 -31.91 -9.07 -0.45
C ARG A 315 -32.47 -9.70 -1.72
N ASP A 316 -32.90 -8.87 -2.66
CA ASP A 316 -33.24 -9.26 -4.02
C ASP A 316 -32.46 -8.40 -5.03
N GLY A 317 -31.40 -8.99 -5.60
CA GLY A 317 -30.46 -8.29 -6.48
C GLY A 317 -29.81 -7.09 -5.81
N ASP A 318 -30.15 -5.90 -6.32
CA ASP A 318 -29.64 -4.60 -5.87
C ASP A 318 -30.53 -3.95 -4.80
N HIS A 319 -31.65 -4.59 -4.42
CA HIS A 319 -32.57 -4.08 -3.42
C HIS A 319 -32.45 -4.87 -2.11
N PHE A 320 -32.42 -4.15 -1.00
CA PHE A 320 -32.52 -4.68 0.35
C PHE A 320 -33.79 -4.18 1.01
N TRP A 321 -34.47 -5.08 1.74
CA TRP A 321 -35.69 -4.79 2.48
C TRP A 321 -35.62 -5.34 3.91
N CYS A 322 -35.84 -4.49 4.90
CA CYS A 322 -35.99 -4.92 6.29
C CYS A 322 -37.47 -5.17 6.64
N THR A 323 -37.78 -6.34 7.17
CA THR A 323 -39.14 -6.69 7.61
C THR A 323 -39.52 -6.07 8.95
N GLU A 324 -38.53 -5.71 9.78
CA GLU A 324 -38.76 -5.18 11.13
C GLU A 324 -39.01 -3.67 11.13
N CYS A 325 -38.14 -2.86 10.50
CA CYS A 325 -38.31 -1.40 10.44
C CYS A 325 -38.90 -0.90 9.11
N GLY A 326 -39.10 -1.78 8.11
CA GLY A 326 -39.64 -1.41 6.81
C GLY A 326 -38.70 -0.56 5.95
N ARG A 327 -37.41 -0.46 6.29
CA ARG A 327 -36.43 0.29 5.48
C ARG A 327 -36.10 -0.46 4.20
N GLY A 328 -36.22 0.24 3.08
CA GLY A 328 -35.74 -0.20 1.76
C GLY A 328 -34.53 0.62 1.32
N ARG A 329 -33.48 -0.05 0.83
CA ARG A 329 -32.26 0.62 0.36
C ARG A 329 -31.58 -0.20 -0.73
N HIS A 330 -30.68 0.43 -1.48
CA HIS A 330 -29.76 -0.30 -2.33
C HIS A 330 -28.90 -1.25 -1.49
N ALA A 331 -28.82 -2.53 -1.86
CA ALA A 331 -28.22 -3.58 -1.04
C ALA A 331 -26.74 -3.32 -0.73
N ASP A 332 -25.96 -2.89 -1.72
CA ASP A 332 -24.52 -2.61 -1.53
C ASP A 332 -24.30 -1.32 -0.70
N LEU A 333 -25.25 -0.37 -0.70
CA LEU A 333 -25.18 0.82 0.18
C LEU A 333 -25.57 0.47 1.62
N ASN A 334 -26.54 -0.41 1.80
CA ASN A 334 -26.86 -0.97 3.12
C ASN A 334 -25.66 -1.73 3.69
N ALA A 335 -24.97 -2.52 2.86
CA ALA A 335 -23.74 -3.20 3.24
C ALA A 335 -22.63 -2.22 3.63
N SER A 336 -22.36 -1.19 2.82
CA SER A 336 -21.34 -0.19 3.13
C SER A 336 -21.67 0.60 4.40
N GLU A 337 -22.93 0.89 4.68
CA GLU A 337 -23.35 1.52 5.95
C GLU A 337 -23.18 0.59 7.16
N ASN A 338 -23.48 -0.71 7.01
CA ASN A 338 -23.19 -1.70 8.05
C ASN A 338 -21.68 -1.81 8.33
N ILE A 339 -20.85 -1.75 7.30
CA ILE A 339 -19.38 -1.76 7.42
C ILE A 339 -18.91 -0.51 8.15
N ALA A 340 -19.45 0.67 7.82
CA ALA A 340 -19.11 1.93 8.47
C ALA A 340 -19.39 1.88 9.99
N GLN A 341 -20.47 1.23 10.41
CA GLN A 341 -20.89 1.16 11.81
C GLN A 341 -20.14 0.11 12.66
N ARG A 342 -19.32 -0.76 12.05
CA ARG A 342 -18.57 -1.78 12.80
C ARG A 342 -17.27 -1.23 13.33
N GLU A 343 -16.87 -1.69 14.50
CA GLU A 343 -15.50 -1.53 14.97
C GLU A 343 -14.57 -2.42 14.14
N GLY A 344 -13.40 -1.90 13.77
CA GLY A 344 -12.42 -2.61 12.97
C GLY A 344 -11.04 -2.59 13.57
N GLU A 345 -10.18 -3.47 13.07
CA GLU A 345 -8.76 -3.53 13.44
C GLU A 345 -7.93 -2.70 12.45
N PRO A 346 -6.90 -1.96 12.89
CA PRO A 346 -6.06 -1.16 12.01
C PRO A 346 -5.42 -2.00 10.90
N CYS A 347 -5.41 -1.46 9.68
CA CYS A 347 -4.78 -2.05 8.51
C CYS A 347 -3.52 -1.25 8.14
N THR A 348 -2.39 -1.94 7.95
CA THR A 348 -1.14 -1.36 7.44
C THR A 348 -0.73 -2.07 6.14
N ALA A 349 -0.28 -1.32 5.13
CA ALA A 349 0.09 -1.82 3.79
C ALA A 349 1.42 -2.60 3.73
#